data_AF-A0A7I7X0Z8-F1
#
_entry.id   AF-A0A7I7X0Z8-F1
#
_cell.length_a   1.000
_cell.length_b   1.000
_cell.length_c   1.000
_cell.angle_alpha   90.00
_cell.angle_beta   90.00
_cell.angle_gamma   90.00
#
_symmetry.space_group_name_H-M   'P 1'
#
loop_
_entity.id
_entity.type
_entity.pdbx_description
1 polymer ?
#
loop_
_entity_poly.entity_id
_entity_poly.type
_entity_poly.pdbx_seq_one_letter_code
_entity_poly.pdbx_strand_id
1 'polypeptide(L)'
;MLGPIAIMPSAPVLVPELAGAAAEAAELRNAVLGAAALLPHRWVALGAGPDGVFGPDSAGSFGGFGADVTVRLSPNARQAADLPLCALLAGWVRGQVCPDAEVVVYSSADPGAAWTAGARLRAELDQLAEPTGVLVLADGAATLTPAAPGGYHPEHREDQRALEEALIGGDVAALAGLPAQIVGRAGFAALAGLAGAAPRAVKQLYCDAPYGVGYFVGVWQP
;
A
#
# COMPACT_ATOMS: atom_id res chain seq x y z
N MET A 1 17.89 1.40 -10.24
CA MET A 1 17.05 0.45 -10.98
C MET A 1 15.83 0.14 -10.15
N LEU A 2 14.64 0.03 -10.75
CA LEU A 2 13.46 -0.46 -10.03
C LEU A 2 13.67 -1.91 -9.53
N GLY A 3 13.49 -2.13 -8.24
CA GLY A 3 13.51 -3.45 -7.60
C GLY A 3 12.10 -4.04 -7.42
N PRO A 4 11.94 -5.05 -6.56
CA PRO A 4 10.64 -5.65 -6.25
C PRO A 4 9.62 -4.60 -5.78
N ILE A 5 8.35 -4.81 -6.15
CA ILE A 5 7.23 -3.99 -5.68
C ILE A 5 6.37 -4.83 -4.75
N ALA A 6 6.30 -4.47 -3.46
CA ALA A 6 5.38 -5.07 -2.51
C ALA A 6 4.07 -4.29 -2.52
N ILE A 7 2.94 -5.00 -2.53
CA ILE A 7 1.59 -4.44 -2.56
C ILE A 7 0.87 -4.92 -1.30
N MET A 8 0.26 -4.01 -0.56
CA MET A 8 -0.44 -4.29 0.68
C MET A 8 -1.63 -3.35 0.88
N PRO A 9 -2.61 -3.70 1.73
CA PRO A 9 -3.70 -2.80 2.06
C PRO A 9 -3.23 -1.60 2.90
N SER A 10 -3.97 -0.51 2.81
CA SER A 10 -3.82 0.69 3.63
C SER A 10 -4.82 0.67 4.80
N ALA A 11 -4.97 -0.47 5.48
CA ALA A 11 -6.01 -0.70 6.48
C ALA A 11 -5.49 -0.61 7.94
N PRO A 12 -6.19 0.09 8.86
CA PRO A 12 -5.76 0.19 10.26
C PRO A 12 -5.78 -1.14 11.01
N VAL A 13 -6.57 -2.12 10.51
CA VAL A 13 -6.68 -3.48 11.08
C VAL A 13 -5.36 -4.28 11.04
N LEU A 14 -4.36 -3.80 10.30
CA LEU A 14 -3.01 -4.37 10.30
C LEU A 14 -2.30 -4.16 11.65
N VAL A 15 -2.62 -3.06 12.34
CA VAL A 15 -1.99 -2.68 13.60
C VAL A 15 -2.63 -3.46 14.75
N PRO A 16 -1.87 -4.29 15.50
CA PRO A 16 -2.40 -5.12 16.57
C PRO A 16 -3.24 -4.34 17.60
N GLU A 17 -2.78 -3.15 17.97
CA GLU A 17 -3.40 -2.27 18.95
C GLU A 17 -4.78 -1.75 18.50
N LEU A 18 -5.07 -1.78 17.19
CA LEU A 18 -6.35 -1.37 16.60
C LEU A 18 -7.28 -2.57 16.32
N ALA A 19 -6.71 -3.73 15.98
CA ALA A 19 -7.48 -4.91 15.58
C ALA A 19 -7.77 -5.91 16.72
N GLY A 20 -7.04 -5.80 17.84
CA GLY A 20 -7.09 -6.78 18.92
C GLY A 20 -6.56 -8.15 18.50
N ALA A 21 -7.15 -9.21 19.04
CA ALA A 21 -6.65 -10.59 18.92
C ALA A 21 -7.32 -11.43 17.79
N ALA A 22 -7.95 -10.79 16.81
CA ALA A 22 -8.60 -11.51 15.70
C ALA A 22 -7.58 -12.30 14.86
N ALA A 23 -7.89 -13.57 14.57
CA ALA A 23 -6.98 -14.45 13.83
C ALA A 23 -6.81 -14.00 12.37
N GLU A 24 -7.89 -13.53 11.74
CA GLU A 24 -7.91 -13.02 10.38
C GLU A 24 -7.02 -11.78 10.22
N ALA A 25 -7.03 -10.89 11.22
CA ALA A 25 -6.11 -9.74 11.25
C ALA A 25 -4.65 -10.18 11.40
N ALA A 26 -4.37 -11.22 12.20
CA ALA A 26 -3.03 -11.76 12.36
C ALA A 26 -2.51 -12.42 11.07
N GLU A 27 -3.35 -13.18 10.36
CA GLU A 27 -3.01 -13.79 9.08
C GLU A 27 -2.68 -12.72 8.03
N LEU A 28 -3.57 -11.73 7.86
CA LEU A 28 -3.35 -10.61 6.94
C LEU A 28 -2.05 -9.86 7.28
N ARG A 29 -1.82 -9.58 8.56
CA ARG A 29 -0.60 -8.90 9.03
C ARG A 29 0.66 -9.71 8.71
N ASN A 30 0.63 -11.02 8.92
CA ASN A 30 1.77 -11.89 8.58
C ASN A 30 2.07 -11.87 7.08
N ALA A 31 1.05 -11.88 6.24
CA ALA A 31 1.23 -11.74 4.80
C ALA A 31 1.86 -10.39 4.44
N VAL A 32 1.38 -9.29 5.04
CA VAL A 32 1.92 -7.93 4.84
C VAL A 32 3.40 -7.84 5.21
N LEU A 33 3.76 -8.31 6.40
CA LEU A 33 5.15 -8.30 6.84
C LEU A 33 6.02 -9.22 5.97
N GLY A 34 5.48 -10.36 5.53
CA GLY A 34 6.12 -11.27 4.60
C GLY A 34 6.39 -10.65 3.22
N ALA A 35 5.47 -9.85 2.69
CA ALA A 35 5.66 -9.11 1.44
C ALA A 35 6.73 -8.03 1.58
N ALA A 36 6.63 -7.22 2.63
CA ALA A 36 7.54 -6.11 2.88
C ALA A 36 8.98 -6.59 3.16
N ALA A 37 9.16 -7.74 3.81
CA ALA A 37 10.47 -8.34 4.04
C ALA A 37 11.18 -8.81 2.75
N LEU A 38 10.48 -8.87 1.62
CA LEU A 38 11.07 -9.17 0.31
C LEU A 38 11.60 -7.92 -0.41
N LEU A 39 11.36 -6.73 0.13
CA LEU A 39 11.95 -5.49 -0.39
C LEU A 39 13.43 -5.40 -0.01
N PRO A 40 14.29 -4.80 -0.86
CA PRO A 40 15.65 -4.46 -0.49
C PRO A 40 15.68 -3.40 0.63
N HIS A 41 16.84 -3.19 1.26
CA HIS A 41 17.00 -2.20 2.34
C HIS A 41 16.57 -0.78 1.92
N ARG A 42 16.81 -0.41 0.65
CA ARG A 42 16.37 0.87 0.09
C ARG A 42 15.03 0.71 -0.60
N TRP A 43 14.01 1.38 -0.10
CA TRP A 43 12.68 1.38 -0.71
C TRP A 43 11.94 2.69 -0.45
N VAL A 44 10.93 2.97 -1.27
CA VAL A 44 10.01 4.11 -1.14
C VAL A 44 8.57 3.61 -1.11
N ALA A 45 7.62 4.43 -0.70
CA ALA A 45 6.21 4.06 -0.64
C ALA A 45 5.33 4.93 -1.55
N LEU A 46 4.33 4.30 -2.15
CA LEU A 46 3.23 4.93 -2.90
C LEU A 46 1.91 4.57 -2.22
N GLY A 47 1.03 5.54 -1.99
CA GLY A 47 -0.26 5.28 -1.37
C GLY A 47 -1.37 6.20 -1.83
N ALA A 48 -2.61 5.77 -1.58
CA ALA A 48 -3.77 6.63 -1.71
C ALA A 48 -3.97 7.49 -0.45
N GLY A 49 -4.38 8.75 -0.62
CA GLY A 49 -4.64 9.67 0.48
C GLY A 49 -4.55 11.13 0.05
N PRO A 50 -4.62 12.10 0.98
CA PRO A 50 -4.32 13.50 0.69
C PRO A 50 -3.00 13.67 -0.06
N ASP A 51 -2.96 14.56 -1.05
CA ASP A 51 -1.76 14.76 -1.87
C ASP A 51 -0.59 15.26 -1.01
N GLY A 52 0.56 14.59 -1.10
CA GLY A 52 1.73 14.97 -0.33
C GLY A 52 2.93 14.06 -0.52
N VAL A 53 4.10 14.57 -0.13
CA VAL A 53 5.35 13.80 -0.03
C VAL A 53 5.87 13.92 1.39
N PHE A 54 6.01 12.78 2.05
CA PHE A 54 6.41 12.69 3.45
C PHE A 54 7.81 12.08 3.52
N GLY A 55 8.77 12.87 3.98
CA GLY A 55 10.19 12.50 4.01
C GLY A 55 10.60 11.75 5.27
N PRO A 56 11.84 11.24 5.31
CA PRO A 56 12.35 10.38 6.38
C PRO A 56 12.37 11.05 7.76
N ASP A 57 12.38 12.38 7.84
CA ASP A 57 12.36 13.10 9.13
C ASP A 57 10.99 13.09 9.83
N SER A 58 9.94 12.61 9.15
CA SER A 58 8.56 12.66 9.62
C SER A 58 8.20 11.53 10.59
N ALA A 59 7.46 11.90 11.64
CA ALA A 59 6.89 11.01 12.64
C ALA A 59 5.39 11.31 12.80
N GLY A 60 4.59 10.26 12.99
CA GLY A 60 3.15 10.35 13.18
C GLY A 60 2.65 9.37 14.23
N SER A 61 1.33 9.31 14.42
CA SER A 61 0.71 8.42 15.40
C SER A 61 -0.64 7.89 14.92
N PHE A 62 -0.96 6.66 15.30
CA PHE A 62 -2.30 6.09 15.16
C PHE A 62 -3.29 6.61 16.22
N GLY A 63 -2.93 7.64 17.00
CA GLY A 63 -3.81 8.25 18.00
C GLY A 63 -5.15 8.70 17.41
N GLY A 64 -5.16 9.19 16.16
CA GLY A 64 -6.39 9.53 15.44
C GLY A 64 -7.31 8.33 15.13
N PHE A 65 -6.79 7.12 15.23
CA PHE A 65 -7.53 5.85 15.09
C PHE A 65 -7.80 5.18 16.44
N GLY A 66 -7.40 5.79 17.56
CA GLY A 66 -7.67 5.30 18.91
C GLY A 66 -6.56 4.42 19.52
N ALA A 67 -5.37 4.34 18.90
CA ALA A 67 -4.23 3.62 19.46
C ALA A 67 -3.03 4.54 19.70
N ASP A 68 -2.42 4.45 20.88
CA ASP A 68 -1.19 5.18 21.22
C ASP A 68 0.05 4.48 20.62
N VAL A 69 0.11 4.47 19.28
CA VAL A 69 1.21 3.87 18.52
C VAL A 69 1.86 4.96 17.68
N THR A 70 3.08 5.34 18.08
CA THR A 70 3.93 6.26 17.33
C THR A 70 4.66 5.52 16.21
N VAL A 71 4.73 6.13 15.04
CA VAL A 71 5.45 5.61 13.87
C VAL A 71 6.40 6.66 13.32
N ARG A 72 7.47 6.20 12.67
CA ARG A 72 8.55 7.04 12.14
C ARG A 72 8.97 6.56 10.76
N LEU A 73 9.27 7.49 9.85
CA LEU A 73 9.75 7.17 8.50
C LEU A 73 11.28 6.95 8.42
N SER A 74 12.01 7.19 9.52
CA SER A 74 13.43 6.84 9.70
C SER A 74 13.74 6.60 11.19
N PRO A 75 14.92 6.07 11.57
CA PRO A 75 15.25 5.85 12.99
C PRO A 75 15.34 7.19 13.74
N ASN A 76 15.82 8.20 13.02
CA ASN A 76 16.14 9.53 13.53
C ASN A 76 15.00 10.54 13.33
N ALA A 77 13.85 10.13 12.79
CA ALA A 77 12.71 11.01 12.58
C ALA A 77 12.26 11.66 13.89
N ARG A 78 12.13 12.99 13.86
CA ARG A 78 11.74 13.81 15.02
C ARG A 78 10.63 14.81 14.71
N GLN A 79 10.36 15.05 13.43
CA GLN A 79 9.39 16.04 13.02
C GLN A 79 7.99 15.45 13.09
N ALA A 80 7.20 15.89 14.07
CA ALA A 80 5.78 15.54 14.09
C ALA A 80 5.10 16.09 12.82
N ALA A 81 4.38 15.21 12.13
CA ALA A 81 3.61 15.53 10.93
C ALA A 81 2.23 14.88 11.00
N ASP A 82 1.25 15.51 10.36
CA ASP A 82 -0.05 14.89 10.12
C ASP A 82 0.09 13.91 8.94
N LEU A 83 0.40 12.66 9.26
CA LEU A 83 0.66 11.62 8.27
C LEU A 83 -0.65 10.97 7.82
N PRO A 84 -0.92 10.85 6.51
CA PRO A 84 -2.04 10.07 6.02
C PRO A 84 -1.85 8.58 6.36
N LEU A 85 -2.94 7.82 6.36
CA LEU A 85 -2.94 6.42 6.78
C LEU A 85 -1.91 5.56 6.04
N CYS A 86 -1.72 5.78 4.74
CA CYS A 86 -0.70 5.08 3.95
C CYS A 86 0.74 5.38 4.45
N ALA A 87 1.01 6.61 4.90
CA ALA A 87 2.30 6.98 5.49
C ALA A 87 2.46 6.43 6.92
N LEU A 88 1.39 6.40 7.71
CA LEU A 88 1.41 5.76 9.04
C LEU A 88 1.73 4.26 8.92
N LEU A 89 1.09 3.56 7.99
CA LEU A 89 1.32 2.14 7.75
C LEU A 89 2.69 1.86 7.14
N ALA A 90 3.19 2.70 6.24
CA ALA A 90 4.56 2.58 5.73
C ALA A 90 5.60 2.69 6.88
N GLY A 91 5.43 3.67 7.78
CA GLY A 91 6.28 3.82 8.96
C GLY A 91 6.15 2.67 9.95
N TRP A 92 4.95 2.12 10.13
CA TRP A 92 4.72 0.93 10.95
C TRP A 92 5.43 -0.29 10.38
N VAL A 93 5.20 -0.62 9.11
CA VAL A 93 5.84 -1.76 8.42
C VAL A 93 7.36 -1.65 8.47
N ARG A 94 7.90 -0.46 8.18
CA ARG A 94 9.32 -0.15 8.32
C ARG A 94 9.84 -0.55 9.71
N GLY A 95 9.17 -0.12 10.77
CA GLY A 95 9.57 -0.45 12.14
C GLY A 95 9.58 -1.96 12.44
N GLN A 96 8.76 -2.75 11.74
CA GLN A 96 8.67 -4.19 11.92
C GLN A 96 9.71 -4.98 11.10
N VAL A 97 9.96 -4.60 9.85
CA VAL A 97 10.76 -5.43 8.92
C VAL A 97 12.12 -4.85 8.58
N CYS A 98 12.30 -3.53 8.68
CA CYS A 98 13.55 -2.85 8.35
C CYS A 98 13.70 -1.56 9.17
N PRO A 99 13.94 -1.68 10.51
CA PRO A 99 13.91 -0.55 11.44
C PRO A 99 15.03 0.48 11.21
N ASP A 100 15.96 0.22 10.30
CA ASP A 100 17.04 1.13 9.89
C ASP A 100 16.74 1.87 8.56
N ALA A 101 15.71 1.47 7.80
CA ALA A 101 15.39 2.09 6.52
C ALA A 101 14.97 3.56 6.65
N GLU A 102 15.25 4.36 5.62
CA GLU A 102 14.76 5.73 5.48
C GLU A 102 13.75 5.76 4.34
N VAL A 103 12.51 6.15 4.63
CA VAL A 103 11.38 5.98 3.72
C VAL A 103 10.84 7.34 3.30
N VAL A 104 10.67 7.51 1.99
CA VAL A 104 9.86 8.59 1.42
C VAL A 104 8.52 8.01 0.99
N VAL A 105 7.43 8.66 1.40
CA VAL A 105 6.06 8.25 1.05
C VAL A 105 5.45 9.30 0.12
N TYR A 106 4.98 8.85 -1.04
CA TYR A 106 4.20 9.66 -1.97
C TYR A 106 2.73 9.26 -1.83
N SER A 107 1.89 10.23 -1.47
CA SER A 107 0.45 10.05 -1.32
C SER A 107 -0.26 10.87 -2.39
N SER A 108 -1.28 10.29 -3.03
CA SER A 108 -2.13 11.04 -3.96
C SER A 108 -3.60 10.63 -3.89
N ALA A 109 -4.48 11.61 -4.11
CA ALA A 109 -5.93 11.43 -4.11
C ALA A 109 -6.48 11.18 -5.53
N ASP A 110 -5.87 11.80 -6.54
CA ASP A 110 -6.32 11.70 -7.93
C ASP A 110 -5.60 10.58 -8.68
N PRO A 111 -6.31 9.62 -9.31
CA PRO A 111 -5.68 8.52 -10.03
C PRO A 111 -4.79 8.95 -11.20
N GLY A 112 -5.13 10.03 -11.92
CA GLY A 112 -4.33 10.52 -13.05
C GLY A 112 -3.00 11.13 -12.61
N ALA A 113 -3.06 11.96 -11.55
CA ALA A 113 -1.88 12.50 -10.90
C ALA A 113 -1.01 11.38 -10.29
N ALA A 114 -1.64 10.40 -9.64
CA ALA A 114 -0.96 9.26 -9.04
C ALA A 114 -0.24 8.39 -10.09
N TRP A 115 -0.88 8.12 -11.23
CA TRP A 115 -0.25 7.44 -12.36
C TRP A 115 0.98 8.20 -12.87
N THR A 116 0.85 9.51 -13.06
CA THR A 116 1.95 10.38 -13.50
C THR A 116 3.11 10.38 -12.50
N ALA A 117 2.80 10.42 -11.21
CA ALA A 117 3.80 10.33 -10.15
C ALA A 117 4.52 8.98 -10.14
N GLY A 118 3.79 7.88 -10.34
CA GLY A 118 4.37 6.53 -10.49
C GLY A 118 5.34 6.43 -11.67
N ALA A 119 4.92 6.92 -12.84
CA ALA A 119 5.76 6.92 -14.05
C ALA A 119 7.02 7.79 -13.89
N ARG A 120 6.89 8.95 -13.22
CA ARG A 120 8.03 9.80 -12.88
C ARG A 120 8.98 9.10 -11.92
N LEU A 121 8.46 8.50 -10.85
CA LEU A 121 9.26 7.76 -9.88
C LEU A 121 10.02 6.63 -10.56
N ARG A 122 9.39 5.90 -11.50
CA ARG A 122 10.06 4.87 -12.30
C ARG A 122 11.30 5.44 -13.01
N ALA A 123 11.15 6.55 -13.71
CA ALA A 123 12.26 7.19 -14.42
C ALA A 123 13.39 7.62 -13.48
N GLU A 124 13.07 8.11 -12.28
CA GLU A 124 14.05 8.46 -11.25
C GLU A 124 14.77 7.21 -10.69
N LEU A 125 14.02 6.15 -10.40
CA LEU A 125 14.58 4.91 -9.87
C LEU A 125 15.49 4.21 -10.88
N ASP A 126 15.16 4.22 -12.16
CA ASP A 126 15.99 3.56 -13.19
C ASP A 126 17.35 4.23 -13.41
N GLN A 127 17.52 5.49 -12.98
CA GLN A 127 18.82 6.17 -13.00
C GLN A 127 19.75 5.76 -11.85
N LEU A 128 19.22 5.11 -10.80
CA LEU A 128 20.01 4.66 -9.66
C LEU A 128 20.82 3.41 -10.01
N ALA A 129 22.06 3.31 -9.54
CA ALA A 129 22.88 2.10 -9.73
C ALA A 129 22.32 0.90 -8.95
N GLU A 130 21.90 1.13 -7.71
CA GLU A 130 21.39 0.08 -6.83
C GLU A 130 19.88 -0.16 -7.02
N PRO A 131 19.40 -1.41 -6.88
CA PRO A 131 17.98 -1.72 -6.86
C PRO A 131 17.28 -1.01 -5.70
N THR A 132 16.15 -0.37 -5.99
CA THR A 132 15.29 0.26 -4.97
C THR A 132 13.89 -0.33 -5.05
N GLY A 133 13.40 -0.87 -3.94
CA GLY A 133 12.07 -1.46 -3.85
C GLY A 133 10.97 -0.40 -3.75
N VAL A 134 9.73 -0.80 -3.99
CA VAL A 134 8.57 0.08 -3.78
C VAL A 134 7.49 -0.64 -2.97
N LEU A 135 6.97 0.02 -1.94
CA LEU A 135 5.80 -0.42 -1.18
C LEU A 135 4.56 0.34 -1.65
N VAL A 136 3.56 -0.37 -2.19
CA VAL A 136 2.28 0.22 -2.60
C VAL A 136 1.23 -0.09 -1.54
N LEU A 137 0.57 0.96 -1.03
CA LEU A 137 -0.48 0.89 -0.01
C LEU A 137 -1.83 1.30 -0.59
N ALA A 138 -2.71 0.33 -0.82
CA ALA A 138 -4.00 0.56 -1.46
C ALA A 138 -5.03 -0.51 -1.05
N ASP A 139 -6.23 -0.09 -0.69
CA ASP A 139 -7.36 -0.97 -0.36
C ASP A 139 -8.26 -1.23 -1.58
N GLY A 140 -8.90 -2.40 -1.61
CA GLY A 140 -9.95 -2.71 -2.58
C GLY A 140 -11.28 -2.03 -2.26
N ALA A 141 -12.39 -2.64 -2.68
CA ALA A 141 -13.72 -2.19 -2.33
C ALA A 141 -13.98 -2.38 -0.82
N ALA A 142 -14.54 -1.38 -0.15
CA ALA A 142 -14.87 -1.42 1.28
C ALA A 142 -16.35 -1.70 1.57
N THR A 143 -17.03 -2.44 0.68
CA THR A 143 -18.49 -2.52 0.64
C THR A 143 -19.05 -3.93 0.41
N LEU A 144 -18.22 -4.96 0.61
CA LEU A 144 -18.46 -6.31 0.10
C LEU A 144 -19.39 -7.17 0.98
N THR A 145 -19.71 -6.70 2.18
CA THR A 145 -20.58 -7.38 3.15
C THR A 145 -21.45 -6.36 3.92
N PRO A 146 -22.55 -6.80 4.56
CA PRO A 146 -23.36 -5.96 5.46
C PRO A 146 -22.60 -5.26 6.59
N ALA A 147 -21.50 -5.88 7.05
CA ALA A 147 -20.67 -5.34 8.12
C ALA A 147 -19.52 -4.47 7.62
N ALA A 148 -19.39 -4.28 6.31
CA ALA A 148 -18.30 -3.51 5.72
C ALA A 148 -18.40 -2.02 6.11
N PRO A 149 -17.26 -1.34 6.34
CA PRO A 149 -17.25 0.05 6.81
C PRO A 149 -17.85 1.03 5.79
N GLY A 150 -17.84 0.70 4.51
CA GLY A 150 -18.46 1.51 3.44
C GLY A 150 -19.94 1.21 3.21
N GLY A 151 -20.59 0.36 4.02
CA GLY A 151 -21.93 -0.15 3.76
C GLY A 151 -21.93 -1.35 2.81
N TYR A 152 -23.10 -1.84 2.39
CA TYR A 152 -23.20 -3.04 1.57
C TYR A 152 -23.71 -2.76 0.16
N HIS A 153 -22.82 -3.00 -0.80
CA HIS A 153 -23.04 -2.82 -2.23
C HIS A 153 -22.59 -4.09 -2.95
N PRO A 154 -23.45 -5.12 -3.03
CA PRO A 154 -23.10 -6.41 -3.64
C PRO A 154 -22.63 -6.29 -5.09
N GLU A 155 -23.07 -5.25 -5.81
CA GLU A 155 -22.64 -4.92 -7.17
C GLU A 155 -21.13 -4.63 -7.28
N HIS A 156 -20.49 -4.10 -6.23
CA HIS A 156 -19.05 -3.81 -6.23
C HIS A 156 -18.17 -5.09 -6.16
N ARG A 157 -18.78 -6.27 -5.96
CA ARG A 157 -18.06 -7.54 -5.94
C ARG A 157 -17.42 -7.86 -7.29
N GLU A 158 -18.05 -7.47 -8.40
CA GLU A 158 -17.48 -7.69 -9.72
C GLU A 158 -16.24 -6.83 -9.95
N ASP A 159 -16.26 -5.57 -9.52
CA ASP A 159 -15.11 -4.67 -9.61
C ASP A 159 -13.96 -5.10 -8.70
N GLN A 160 -14.28 -5.58 -7.49
CA GLN A 160 -13.28 -6.16 -6.60
C GLN A 160 -12.61 -7.38 -7.24
N ARG A 161 -13.38 -8.29 -7.85
CA ARG A 161 -12.81 -9.45 -8.54
C ARG A 161 -11.92 -9.01 -9.71
N ALA A 162 -12.35 -8.02 -10.48
CA ALA A 162 -11.54 -7.47 -11.58
C ALA A 162 -10.21 -6.86 -11.08
N LEU A 163 -10.22 -6.17 -9.92
CA LEU A 163 -9.01 -5.70 -9.26
C LEU A 163 -8.09 -6.87 -8.86
N GLU A 164 -8.63 -7.91 -8.24
CA GLU A 164 -7.86 -9.09 -7.82
C GLU A 164 -7.21 -9.79 -9.03
N GLU A 165 -7.99 -10.02 -10.09
CA GLU A 165 -7.50 -10.59 -11.35
C GLU A 165 -6.40 -9.73 -11.97
N ALA A 166 -6.54 -8.40 -11.96
CA ALA A 166 -5.53 -7.48 -12.46
C ALA A 166 -4.24 -7.53 -11.61
N LEU A 167 -4.35 -7.61 -10.29
CA LEU A 167 -3.21 -7.70 -9.38
C LEU A 167 -2.47 -9.03 -9.50
N ILE A 168 -3.19 -10.13 -9.72
CA ILE A 168 -2.63 -11.48 -9.93
C ILE A 168 -2.00 -11.61 -11.31
N GLY A 169 -2.69 -11.09 -12.33
CA GLY A 169 -2.27 -11.15 -13.73
C GLY A 169 -1.22 -10.11 -14.13
N GLY A 170 -1.00 -9.10 -13.30
CA GLY A 170 -0.07 -8.01 -13.64
C GLY A 170 -0.63 -7.04 -14.68
N ASP A 171 -1.95 -6.88 -14.74
CA ASP A 171 -2.63 -6.03 -15.74
C ASP A 171 -2.57 -4.56 -15.34
N VAL A 172 -1.49 -3.88 -15.74
CA VAL A 172 -1.28 -2.46 -15.48
C VAL A 172 -2.34 -1.56 -16.13
N ALA A 173 -2.96 -1.98 -17.23
CA ALA A 173 -3.98 -1.18 -17.91
C ALA A 173 -5.30 -1.21 -17.13
N ALA A 174 -5.70 -2.39 -16.64
CA ALA A 174 -6.85 -2.53 -15.76
C ALA A 174 -6.69 -1.73 -14.45
N LEU A 175 -5.49 -1.77 -13.85
CA LEU A 175 -5.20 -1.01 -12.62
C LEU A 175 -5.28 0.51 -12.80
N ALA A 176 -4.92 1.03 -13.98
CA ALA A 176 -5.06 2.46 -14.28
C ALA A 176 -6.53 2.90 -14.46
N GLY A 177 -7.42 1.96 -14.81
CA GLY A 177 -8.82 2.21 -15.14
C GLY A 177 -9.82 1.85 -14.04
N LEU A 178 -9.36 1.64 -12.80
CA LEU A 178 -10.22 1.17 -11.71
C LEU A 178 -11.37 2.15 -11.37
N PRO A 179 -12.57 1.64 -11.09
CA PRO A 179 -13.74 2.47 -10.85
C PRO A 179 -13.74 3.07 -9.43
N ALA A 180 -14.63 4.03 -9.18
CA ALA A 180 -14.60 4.89 -7.98
C ALA A 180 -14.85 4.17 -6.64
N GLN A 181 -15.49 3.00 -6.69
CA GLN A 181 -15.78 2.13 -5.55
C GLN A 181 -14.54 1.43 -4.99
N ILE A 182 -13.45 1.35 -5.77
CA ILE A 182 -12.15 0.89 -5.28
C ILE A 182 -11.49 2.02 -4.50
N VAL A 183 -11.39 1.85 -3.18
CA VAL A 183 -10.93 2.90 -2.25
C VAL A 183 -9.51 3.34 -2.59
N GLY A 184 -8.62 2.39 -2.81
CA GLY A 184 -7.20 2.60 -3.09
C GLY A 184 -6.86 2.87 -4.55
N ARG A 185 -7.84 3.18 -5.42
CA ARG A 185 -7.61 3.29 -6.88
C ARG A 185 -6.47 4.24 -7.27
N ALA A 186 -6.23 5.31 -6.51
CA ALA A 186 -5.09 6.20 -6.76
C ALA A 186 -3.74 5.50 -6.52
N GLY A 187 -3.61 4.70 -5.46
CA GLY A 187 -2.42 3.90 -5.20
C GLY A 187 -2.20 2.81 -6.27
N PHE A 188 -3.27 2.17 -6.75
CA PHE A 188 -3.19 1.23 -7.86
C PHE A 188 -2.85 1.89 -9.20
N ALA A 189 -3.34 3.11 -9.46
CA ALA A 189 -2.94 3.89 -10.62
C ALA A 189 -1.46 4.29 -10.55
N ALA A 190 -0.95 4.64 -9.37
CA ALA A 190 0.48 4.86 -9.16
C ALA A 190 1.32 3.60 -9.42
N LEU A 191 0.85 2.43 -8.98
CA LEU A 191 1.46 1.14 -9.31
C LEU A 191 1.49 0.90 -10.83
N ALA A 192 0.39 1.16 -11.53
CA ALA A 192 0.33 1.03 -12.98
C ALA A 192 1.36 1.93 -13.69
N GLY A 193 1.45 3.20 -13.29
CA GLY A 193 2.44 4.15 -13.82
C GLY A 193 3.88 3.73 -13.52
N LEU A 194 4.14 3.23 -12.31
CA LEU A 194 5.46 2.76 -11.86
C LEU A 194 5.91 1.51 -12.64
N ALA A 195 5.02 0.53 -12.77
CA ALA A 195 5.32 -0.73 -13.44
C ALA A 195 5.51 -0.53 -14.95
N GLY A 196 4.64 0.25 -15.59
CA GLY A 196 4.66 0.58 -17.02
C GLY A 196 4.37 -0.59 -17.97
N ALA A 197 4.63 -1.83 -17.54
CA ALA A 197 4.34 -3.07 -18.23
C ALA A 197 4.05 -4.18 -17.21
N ALA A 198 3.58 -5.33 -17.69
CA ALA A 198 3.35 -6.49 -16.84
C ALA A 198 4.66 -6.96 -16.16
N PRO A 199 4.62 -7.32 -14.87
CA PRO A 199 5.77 -7.86 -14.15
C PRO A 199 6.18 -9.23 -14.71
N ARG A 200 7.46 -9.57 -14.61
CA ARG A 200 7.99 -10.89 -14.95
C ARG A 200 7.42 -12.00 -14.08
N ALA A 201 7.08 -11.69 -12.82
CA ALA A 201 6.48 -12.63 -11.89
C ALA A 201 5.61 -11.90 -10.86
N VAL A 202 4.55 -12.58 -10.43
CA VAL A 202 3.67 -12.17 -9.34
C VAL A 202 3.69 -13.26 -8.26
N LYS A 203 3.91 -12.86 -7.02
CA LYS A 203 3.75 -13.71 -5.84
C LYS A 203 2.60 -13.20 -5.00
N GLN A 204 1.45 -13.86 -5.04
CA GLN A 204 0.35 -13.60 -4.12
C GLN A 204 0.64 -14.24 -2.76
N LEU A 205 0.39 -13.48 -1.70
CA LEU A 205 0.54 -13.90 -0.30
C LEU A 205 -0.81 -13.92 0.43
N TYR A 206 -1.72 -13.03 0.06
CA TYR A 206 -3.08 -12.96 0.62
C TYR A 206 -4.04 -12.34 -0.40
N CYS A 207 -5.27 -12.82 -0.45
CA CYS A 207 -6.35 -12.23 -1.23
C CYS A 207 -7.69 -12.68 -0.63
N ASP A 208 -8.36 -11.80 0.11
CA ASP A 208 -9.67 -12.05 0.72
C ASP A 208 -10.27 -10.72 1.24
N ALA A 209 -11.51 -10.77 1.75
CA ALA A 209 -12.24 -9.64 2.31
C ALA A 209 -12.90 -9.94 3.68
N PRO A 210 -12.11 -10.30 4.72
CA PRO A 210 -12.65 -10.77 6.01
C PRO A 210 -13.51 -9.72 6.74
N TYR A 211 -13.26 -8.44 6.49
CA TYR A 211 -14.02 -7.33 7.08
C TYR A 211 -14.95 -6.63 6.08
N GLY A 212 -15.28 -7.30 4.97
CA GLY A 212 -16.01 -6.71 3.86
C GLY A 212 -15.22 -5.64 3.08
N VAL A 213 -13.91 -5.56 3.34
CA VAL A 213 -12.96 -4.75 2.58
C VAL A 213 -12.03 -5.68 1.82
N GLY A 214 -11.91 -5.49 0.51
CA GLY A 214 -11.01 -6.28 -0.33
C GLY A 214 -9.55 -6.01 0.00
N TYR A 215 -8.82 -7.03 0.40
CA TYR A 215 -7.39 -6.96 0.68
C TYR A 215 -6.61 -7.86 -0.25
N PHE A 216 -5.56 -7.30 -0.83
CA PHE A 216 -4.56 -8.04 -1.58
C PHE A 216 -3.19 -7.80 -0.96
N VAL A 217 -2.41 -8.86 -0.81
CA VAL A 217 -1.01 -8.77 -0.45
C VAL A 217 -0.20 -9.60 -1.44
N GLY A 218 0.82 -8.99 -2.03
CA GLY A 218 1.68 -9.69 -2.97
C GLY A 218 2.94 -8.92 -3.31
N VAL A 219 3.80 -9.55 -4.09
CA VAL A 219 5.03 -8.96 -4.60
C VAL A 219 5.12 -9.14 -6.11
N TRP A 220 5.34 -8.05 -6.82
CA TRP A 220 5.64 -8.03 -8.24
C TRP A 220 7.15 -7.94 -8.45
N GLN A 221 7.64 -8.70 -9.42
CA GLN A 221 8.98 -8.59 -9.97
C GLN A 221 8.88 -7.83 -11.31
N PRO A 222 9.06 -6.49 -11.32
CA PRO A 222 8.94 -5.69 -12.54
C PRO A 222 10.03 -6.06 -13.55
#